data_AF-A0AA47MUG8-F1
#
_entry.id   AF-A0AA47MUG8-F1
#
_cell.length_a   1.000
_cell.length_b   1.000
_cell.length_c   1.000
_cell.angle_alpha   90.00
_cell.angle_beta   90.00
_cell.angle_gamma   90.00
#
_symmetry.space_group_name_H-M   'P 1'
#
loop_
_entity.id
_entity.type
_entity.pdbx_description
1 polymer ?
#
loop_
_entity_poly.entity_id
_entity_poly.type
_entity_poly.pdbx_seq_one_letter_code
_entity_poly.pdbx_strand_id
1 'polypeptide(L)'
;MVCGGFTCSKNALCSLNVVYMLVGLLLIGVAAWGKGFGLVSSIHIIGGVIAVGVFLLLIAIVGLIGAIHHHQVMLFFYMVILFIVFLFQFGVSCSCLALNRGQQVSKRSLFFCLFMSVEYSYFSHILKGNFTLLQFSGHFDTYPGFCERLLNSAWGMLPNKTKVEYELDCCGLLNTTATRTQFDSDLMNCNAPCRQTAVCHTCGDKMLNHANEALKILGGVGLFFSFTEILGVWLAVRYRNQKDPRANPSAFL
;
A
#
# COMPACT_ATOMS: atom_id res chain seq x y z
N MET A 1 34.36 -5.58 22.33
CA MET A 1 34.67 -4.80 21.11
C MET A 1 33.41 -4.09 20.64
N VAL A 2 33.10 -2.90 21.19
CA VAL A 2 32.05 -2.00 20.64
C VAL A 2 32.59 -0.57 20.72
N CYS A 3 33.80 -0.35 20.20
CA CYS A 3 34.33 0.99 19.94
C CYS A 3 33.67 1.49 18.65
N GLY A 4 32.75 2.45 18.73
CA GLY A 4 32.10 3.06 17.55
C GLY A 4 30.58 3.18 17.57
N GLY A 5 29.92 3.03 18.73
CA GLY A 5 28.45 3.02 18.84
C GLY A 5 27.75 4.24 18.21
N PHE A 6 28.28 5.45 18.38
CA PHE A 6 27.66 6.67 17.85
C PHE A 6 27.75 6.75 16.32
N THR A 7 28.93 6.55 15.74
CA THR A 7 29.14 6.58 14.29
C THR A 7 28.43 5.43 13.59
N CYS A 8 28.41 4.24 14.19
CA CYS A 8 27.70 3.08 13.65
C CYS A 8 26.18 3.33 13.63
N SER A 9 25.60 3.80 14.75
CA SER A 9 24.18 4.14 14.80
C SER A 9 23.81 5.28 13.84
N LYS A 10 24.66 6.32 13.72
CA LYS A 10 24.48 7.40 12.74
C LYS A 10 24.48 6.89 11.30
N ASN A 11 25.48 6.08 10.94
CA ASN A 11 25.62 5.55 9.59
C ASN A 11 24.52 4.56 9.24
N ALA A 12 24.09 3.72 10.19
CA ALA A 12 22.96 2.81 10.02
C ALA A 12 21.65 3.58 9.79
N LEU A 13 21.39 4.61 10.60
CA LEU A 13 20.18 5.45 10.46
C LEU A 13 20.19 6.26 9.15
N CYS A 14 21.36 6.78 8.75
CA CYS A 14 21.54 7.44 7.47
C CYS A 14 21.29 6.48 6.30
N SER A 15 21.91 5.30 6.32
CA SER A 15 21.73 4.26 5.30
C SER A 15 20.26 3.86 5.15
N LEU A 16 19.55 3.65 6.27
CA LEU A 16 18.14 3.29 6.28
C LEU A 16 17.26 4.38 5.62
N ASN A 17 17.50 5.66 5.90
CA ASN A 17 16.77 6.76 5.27
C ASN A 17 17.15 6.95 3.79
N VAL A 18 18.40 6.70 3.39
CA VAL A 18 18.81 6.71 1.97
C VAL A 18 18.09 5.61 1.20
N VAL A 19 17.96 4.41 1.76
CA VAL A 19 17.18 3.32 1.15
C VAL A 19 15.71 3.73 0.99
N TYR A 20 15.10 4.34 2.01
CA TYR A 20 13.72 4.84 1.90
C TYR A 20 13.55 5.93 0.82
N MET A 21 14.54 6.81 0.66
CA MET A 21 14.55 7.80 -0.42
C MET A 21 14.58 7.14 -1.81
N LEU A 22 15.41 6.11 -2.01
CA LEU A 22 15.48 5.36 -3.27
C LEU A 22 14.17 4.62 -3.57
N VAL A 23 13.56 3.98 -2.55
CA VAL A 23 12.27 3.31 -2.69
C VAL A 23 11.18 4.32 -3.06
N GLY A 24 11.13 5.48 -2.41
CA GLY A 24 10.16 6.54 -2.72
C GLY A 24 10.27 7.05 -4.15
N LEU A 25 11.49 7.33 -4.62
CA LEU A 25 11.74 7.76 -6.00
C LEU A 25 11.36 6.68 -7.02
N LEU A 26 11.64 5.41 -6.72
CA LEU A 26 11.27 4.28 -7.57
C LEU A 26 9.75 4.15 -7.67
N LEU A 27 9.01 4.25 -6.55
CA LEU A 27 7.55 4.19 -6.54
C LEU A 27 6.92 5.30 -7.38
N ILE A 28 7.42 6.54 -7.25
CA ILE A 28 6.95 7.68 -8.05
C ILE A 28 7.29 7.45 -9.53
N GLY A 29 8.50 7.00 -9.84
CA GLY A 29 8.97 6.75 -11.21
C GLY A 29 8.13 5.69 -11.92
N VAL A 30 7.86 4.56 -11.27
CA VAL A 30 7.03 3.48 -11.84
C VAL A 30 5.58 3.93 -12.02
N ALA A 31 5.01 4.66 -11.06
CA ALA A 31 3.65 5.18 -11.16
C ALA A 31 3.50 6.21 -12.29
N ALA A 32 4.47 7.11 -12.44
CA ALA A 32 4.50 8.09 -13.52
C ALA A 32 4.69 7.43 -14.90
N TRP A 33 5.58 6.43 -14.99
CA TRP A 33 5.82 5.68 -16.22
C TRP A 33 4.60 4.86 -16.64
N GLY A 34 3.91 4.21 -15.70
CA GLY A 34 2.69 3.45 -15.94
C GLY A 34 1.53 4.29 -16.50
N LYS A 35 1.45 5.58 -16.11
CA LYS A 35 0.48 6.53 -16.68
C LYS A 35 0.75 6.81 -18.15
N GLY A 36 2.01 6.85 -18.56
CA GLY A 36 2.42 7.14 -19.94
C GLY A 36 2.01 6.07 -20.97
N PHE A 37 1.84 4.81 -20.54
CA PHE A 37 1.42 3.71 -21.42
C PHE A 37 -0.10 3.49 -21.49
N GLY A 38 -0.90 4.24 -20.74
CA GLY A 38 -2.36 4.05 -20.71
C GLY A 38 -2.81 2.66 -20.19
N LEU A 39 -1.91 1.88 -19.58
CA LEU A 39 -2.18 0.54 -19.06
C LEU A 39 -3.03 0.54 -17.78
N VAL A 40 -3.03 1.65 -17.03
CA VAL A 40 -3.79 1.81 -15.77
C VAL A 40 -4.62 3.10 -15.82
N SER A 41 -5.93 2.97 -16.07
CA SER A 41 -6.92 4.06 -16.15
C SER A 41 -7.56 4.42 -14.79
N SER A 42 -7.29 3.63 -13.74
CA SER A 42 -7.84 3.90 -12.40
C SER A 42 -7.01 4.98 -11.67
N ILE A 43 -7.46 6.23 -11.76
CA ILE A 43 -6.81 7.40 -11.14
C ILE A 43 -6.61 7.26 -9.62
N HIS A 44 -7.47 6.49 -8.95
CA HIS A 44 -7.39 6.28 -7.49
C HIS A 44 -6.20 5.41 -7.07
N ILE A 45 -5.89 4.33 -7.82
CA ILE A 45 -4.80 3.42 -7.47
C ILE A 45 -3.45 4.10 -7.70
N ILE A 46 -3.31 4.78 -8.85
CA ILE A 46 -2.09 5.54 -9.18
C ILE A 46 -1.89 6.68 -8.18
N GLY A 47 -2.96 7.39 -7.82
CA GLY A 47 -2.91 8.47 -6.83
C GLY A 47 -2.42 7.98 -5.47
N GLY A 48 -2.87 6.80 -5.02
CA GLY A 48 -2.42 6.18 -3.78
C GLY A 48 -0.92 5.86 -3.78
N VAL A 49 -0.41 5.22 -4.84
CA VAL A 49 1.02 4.87 -4.94
C VAL A 49 1.91 6.12 -4.96
N ILE A 50 1.50 7.16 -5.68
CA ILE A 50 2.23 8.43 -5.72
C ILE A 50 2.22 9.12 -4.35
N ALA A 51 1.08 9.16 -3.67
CA ALA A 51 0.97 9.76 -2.34
C ALA A 51 1.88 9.07 -1.31
N VAL A 52 1.88 7.72 -1.29
CA VAL A 52 2.79 6.93 -0.45
C VAL A 52 4.25 7.23 -0.78
N GLY A 53 4.61 7.28 -2.07
CA GLY A 53 5.98 7.59 -2.50
C GLY A 53 6.46 8.97 -2.04
N VAL A 54 5.61 10.00 -2.15
CA VAL A 54 5.92 11.36 -1.69
C VAL A 54 6.03 11.41 -0.15
N PHE A 55 5.13 10.75 0.57
CA PHE A 55 5.17 10.68 2.03
C PHE A 55 6.45 10.02 2.55
N LEU A 56 6.86 8.88 1.95
CA LEU A 56 8.11 8.22 2.28
C LEU A 56 9.34 9.11 2.01
N LEU A 57 9.31 9.89 0.93
CA LEU A 57 10.38 10.82 0.61
C LEU A 57 10.49 11.95 1.65
N LEU A 58 9.37 12.51 2.12
CA LEU A 58 9.35 13.51 3.18
C LEU A 58 9.89 12.95 4.50
N ILE A 59 9.48 11.75 4.90
CA ILE A 59 9.99 11.08 6.11
C ILE A 59 11.49 10.82 5.99
N ALA A 60 11.96 10.33 4.84
CA ALA A 60 13.37 10.08 4.60
C ALA A 60 14.21 11.36 4.69
N ILE A 61 13.72 12.48 4.16
CA ILE A 61 14.41 13.78 4.29
C ILE A 61 14.47 14.22 5.75
N VAL A 62 13.36 14.19 6.48
CA VAL A 62 13.33 14.58 7.91
C VAL A 62 14.25 13.68 8.74
N GLY A 63 14.24 12.37 8.49
CA GLY A 63 15.11 11.40 9.15
C GLY A 63 16.58 11.62 8.85
N LEU A 64 16.93 11.91 7.59
CA LEU A 64 18.29 12.19 7.15
C LEU A 64 18.82 13.49 7.78
N ILE A 65 18.06 14.58 7.73
CA ILE A 65 18.42 15.86 8.35
C ILE A 65 18.58 15.68 9.87
N GLY A 66 17.64 14.97 10.51
CA GLY A 66 17.71 14.64 11.94
C GLY A 66 18.99 13.88 12.31
N ALA A 67 19.40 12.91 11.48
CA ALA A 67 20.62 12.12 11.68
C ALA A 67 21.91 12.93 11.43
N ILE A 68 21.92 13.81 10.43
CA ILE A 68 23.11 14.62 10.09
C ILE A 68 23.35 15.69 11.14
N HIS A 69 22.32 16.47 11.47
CA HIS A 69 22.39 17.62 12.36
C HIS A 69 22.23 17.29 13.84
N HIS A 70 21.95 16.03 14.18
CA HIS A 70 21.69 15.60 15.56
C HIS A 70 20.64 16.46 16.29
N HIS A 71 19.66 16.97 15.54
CA HIS A 71 18.63 17.85 16.09
C HIS A 71 17.61 17.03 16.88
N GLN A 72 17.72 17.05 18.21
CA GLN A 72 16.96 16.16 19.10
C GLN A 72 15.44 16.21 18.89
N VAL A 73 14.90 17.40 18.57
CA VAL A 73 13.46 17.58 18.33
C VAL A 73 13.01 16.96 17.00
N MET A 74 13.80 17.07 15.93
CA MET A 74 13.44 16.48 14.63
C MET A 74 13.50 14.96 14.70
N LEU A 75 14.49 14.43 15.41
CA LEU A 75 14.61 13.01 15.68
C LEU A 75 13.41 12.49 16.49
N PHE A 76 12.88 13.26 17.43
CA PHE A 76 11.68 12.90 18.19
C PHE A 76 10.45 12.77 17.29
N PHE A 77 10.17 13.77 16.45
CA PHE A 77 9.08 13.70 15.48
C PHE A 77 9.23 12.51 14.53
N TYR A 78 10.45 12.25 14.06
CA TYR A 78 10.75 11.09 13.23
C TYR A 78 10.39 9.76 13.93
N MET A 79 10.74 9.57 15.21
CA MET A 79 10.32 8.36 15.95
C MET A 79 8.81 8.21 16.02
N VAL A 80 8.11 9.32 16.31
CA VAL A 80 6.65 9.31 16.47
C VAL A 80 5.99 8.94 15.15
N ILE A 81 6.45 9.52 14.04
CA ILE A 81 5.94 9.22 12.71
C ILE A 81 6.21 7.75 12.34
N LEU A 82 7.44 7.24 12.52
CA LEU A 82 7.75 5.83 12.27
C LEU A 82 6.93 4.88 13.14
N PHE A 83 6.68 5.23 14.40
CA PHE A 83 5.85 4.40 15.27
C PHE A 83 4.39 4.35 14.79
N ILE A 84 3.86 5.48 14.30
CA ILE A 84 2.51 5.54 13.71
C ILE A 84 2.45 4.70 12.42
N VAL A 85 3.45 4.83 11.54
CA VAL A 85 3.55 4.04 10.30
C VAL A 85 3.63 2.54 10.61
N PHE A 86 4.43 2.14 11.60
CA PHE A 86 4.50 0.77 12.09
C PHE A 86 3.12 0.23 12.53
N LEU A 87 2.36 0.98 13.33
CA LEU A 87 1.04 0.55 13.80
C LEU A 87 0.07 0.33 12.63
N PHE A 88 0.11 1.20 11.63
CA PHE A 88 -0.70 1.05 10.43
C PHE A 88 -0.27 -0.14 9.59
N GLN A 89 1.03 -0.29 9.32
CA GLN A 89 1.54 -1.36 8.50
C GLN A 89 1.32 -2.73 9.15
N PHE A 90 1.53 -2.84 10.47
CA PHE A 90 1.21 -4.03 11.24
C PHE A 90 -0.29 -4.37 11.15
N GLY A 91 -1.17 -3.37 11.33
CA GLY A 91 -2.62 -3.55 11.22
C GLY A 91 -3.08 -4.02 9.84
N VAL A 92 -2.58 -3.40 8.76
CA VAL A 92 -2.89 -3.82 7.37
C VAL A 92 -2.36 -5.23 7.12
N SER A 93 -1.14 -5.54 7.58
CA SER A 93 -0.50 -6.84 7.37
C SER A 93 -1.24 -7.97 8.06
N CYS A 94 -1.63 -7.78 9.32
CA CYS A 94 -2.46 -8.75 10.06
C CYS A 94 -3.83 -8.94 9.39
N SER A 95 -4.44 -7.86 8.88
CA SER A 95 -5.71 -7.93 8.15
C SER A 95 -5.59 -8.72 6.85
N CYS A 96 -4.46 -8.56 6.13
CA CYS A 96 -4.13 -9.31 4.92
C CYS A 96 -3.74 -10.77 5.17
N LEU A 97 -3.28 -11.13 6.37
CA LEU A 97 -3.01 -12.52 6.74
C LEU A 97 -4.26 -13.25 7.24
N ALA A 98 -5.16 -12.55 7.94
CA ALA A 98 -6.40 -13.11 8.49
C ALA A 98 -7.49 -13.41 7.45
N LEU A 99 -7.13 -13.49 6.16
CA LEU A 99 -8.07 -13.58 5.05
C LEU A 99 -8.60 -14.99 4.82
N ASN A 100 -9.84 -15.23 5.25
CA ASN A 100 -10.52 -16.52 5.06
C ASN A 100 -11.68 -16.43 4.05
N ARG A 101 -11.84 -17.46 3.18
CA ARG A 101 -12.76 -17.49 2.03
C ARG A 101 -14.25 -17.26 2.37
N GLY A 102 -14.66 -17.58 3.61
CA GLY A 102 -16.07 -17.47 4.06
C GLY A 102 -16.41 -16.21 4.87
N GLN A 103 -15.42 -15.43 5.32
CA GLN A 103 -15.66 -14.17 6.03
C GLN A 103 -15.61 -13.01 5.04
N GLN A 104 -16.71 -12.87 4.31
CA GLN A 104 -17.00 -11.76 3.41
C GLN A 104 -16.74 -10.40 4.10
N VAL A 105 -15.68 -9.72 3.65
CA VAL A 105 -15.56 -8.28 3.30
C VAL A 105 -15.85 -7.19 4.37
N SER A 106 -16.63 -7.46 5.42
CA SER A 106 -17.18 -6.43 6.32
C SER A 106 -16.15 -5.74 7.22
N LYS A 107 -15.16 -6.45 7.78
CA LYS A 107 -14.07 -5.82 8.57
C LYS A 107 -12.92 -5.27 7.70
N ARG A 108 -12.85 -5.71 6.44
CA ARG A 108 -11.72 -5.53 5.51
C ARG A 108 -11.79 -4.20 4.75
N SER A 109 -12.99 -3.70 4.49
CA SER A 109 -13.21 -2.41 3.81
C SER A 109 -13.06 -1.20 4.74
N LEU A 110 -13.28 -1.35 6.06
CA LEU A 110 -13.27 -0.22 6.97
C LEU A 110 -11.83 0.27 7.26
N PHE A 111 -10.90 -0.63 7.59
CA PHE A 111 -9.52 -0.26 7.93
C PHE A 111 -8.73 0.26 6.71
N PHE A 112 -8.85 -0.42 5.56
CA PHE A 112 -8.17 -0.03 4.32
C PHE A 112 -8.77 1.27 3.73
N CYS A 113 -10.09 1.49 3.86
CA CYS A 113 -10.73 2.71 3.40
C CYS A 113 -10.56 3.88 4.38
N LEU A 114 -10.57 3.67 5.70
CA LEU A 114 -10.14 4.67 6.69
C LEU A 114 -8.70 5.11 6.43
N PHE A 115 -7.80 4.19 6.14
CA PHE A 115 -6.39 4.51 5.89
C PHE A 115 -6.21 5.33 4.60
N MET A 116 -6.76 4.86 3.48
CA MET A 116 -6.76 5.62 2.22
C MET A 116 -7.45 6.98 2.37
N SER A 117 -8.52 7.10 3.16
CA SER A 117 -9.21 8.37 3.38
C SER A 117 -8.48 9.32 4.35
N VAL A 118 -7.78 8.81 5.36
CA VAL A 118 -6.96 9.62 6.28
C VAL A 118 -5.73 10.20 5.58
N GLU A 119 -4.97 9.38 4.84
CA GLU A 119 -3.80 9.85 4.08
C GLU A 119 -4.21 10.78 2.94
N TYR A 120 -5.30 10.46 2.22
CA TYR A 120 -5.84 11.31 1.16
C TYR A 120 -6.38 12.64 1.70
N SER A 121 -7.06 12.64 2.85
CA SER A 121 -7.55 13.87 3.51
C SER A 121 -6.39 14.77 3.98
N TYR A 122 -5.34 14.18 4.57
CA TYR A 122 -4.14 14.93 4.98
C TYR A 122 -3.39 15.53 3.79
N PHE A 123 -3.24 14.76 2.70
CA PHE A 123 -2.55 15.19 1.50
C PHE A 123 -3.35 16.20 0.67
N SER A 124 -4.68 16.01 0.58
CA SER A 124 -5.61 16.97 -0.04
C SER A 124 -5.57 18.33 0.66
N HIS A 125 -5.33 18.37 1.97
CA HIS A 125 -5.19 19.62 2.72
C HIS A 125 -3.84 20.33 2.49
N ILE A 126 -2.78 19.58 2.13
CA ILE A 126 -1.43 20.12 1.85
C ILE A 126 -1.31 20.60 0.39
N LEU A 127 -1.88 19.88 -0.58
CA LEU A 127 -1.94 20.30 -1.98
C LEU A 127 -3.21 21.12 -2.25
N LYS A 128 -3.20 22.39 -1.83
CA LYS A 128 -4.16 23.40 -2.32
C LYS A 128 -3.84 23.77 -3.78
N GLY A 129 -3.93 22.80 -4.69
CA GLY A 129 -3.79 22.99 -6.13
C GLY A 129 -5.00 22.39 -6.82
N ASN A 130 -5.71 23.21 -7.61
CA ASN A 130 -6.92 22.90 -8.38
C ASN A 130 -6.88 21.52 -9.05
N PHE A 131 -7.35 20.50 -8.34
CA PHE A 131 -7.76 19.23 -8.91
C PHE A 131 -9.25 19.10 -8.62
N THR A 132 -10.06 19.61 -9.54
CA THR A 132 -11.51 19.42 -9.54
C THR A 132 -11.82 17.93 -9.66
N LEU A 133 -11.98 17.27 -8.52
CA LEU A 133 -12.78 16.04 -8.37
C LEU A 133 -13.43 16.07 -6.98
N LEU A 134 -14.43 16.95 -6.87
CA LEU A 134 -15.45 16.92 -5.83
C LEU A 134 -16.25 15.60 -5.93
N GLN A 135 -16.16 14.77 -4.89
CA GLN A 135 -17.28 14.14 -4.16
C GLN A 135 -16.79 12.86 -3.47
N PHE A 136 -16.17 12.98 -2.29
CA PHE A 136 -16.01 11.83 -1.39
C PHE A 136 -16.14 12.26 0.07
N SER A 137 -17.19 13.01 0.38
CA SER A 137 -17.65 13.23 1.75
C SER A 137 -19.18 13.10 1.75
N GLY A 138 -19.69 12.02 2.34
CA GLY A 138 -21.12 11.87 2.60
C GLY A 138 -21.86 10.77 1.81
N HIS A 139 -21.37 9.53 1.85
CA HIS A 139 -22.19 8.31 1.96
C HIS A 139 -21.24 7.10 2.06
N PHE A 140 -20.80 6.75 3.27
CA PHE A 140 -19.95 5.57 3.46
C PHE A 140 -20.48 4.65 4.57
N ASP A 141 -21.80 4.52 4.60
CA ASP A 141 -22.50 3.42 5.24
C ASP A 141 -23.01 2.52 4.11
N THR A 142 -22.68 1.23 4.16
CA THR A 142 -23.09 0.16 3.22
C THR A 142 -22.17 -0.03 2.00
N TYR A 143 -21.04 -0.72 2.18
CA TYR A 143 -20.29 -1.27 1.03
C TYR A 143 -19.72 -2.67 1.27
N PRO A 144 -20.55 -3.73 1.16
CA PRO A 144 -20.08 -4.95 0.52
C PRO A 144 -19.57 -4.60 -0.90
N GLY A 145 -18.43 -5.16 -1.34
CA GLY A 145 -18.00 -5.07 -2.75
C GLY A 145 -16.90 -4.06 -3.14
N PHE A 146 -15.91 -3.74 -2.29
CA PHE A 146 -14.70 -3.02 -2.76
C PHE A 146 -13.92 -3.84 -3.79
N CYS A 147 -13.65 -5.12 -3.50
CA CYS A 147 -13.02 -6.01 -4.47
C CYS A 147 -13.89 -6.17 -5.74
N GLU A 148 -15.21 -6.27 -5.59
CA GLU A 148 -16.13 -6.35 -6.73
C GLU A 148 -16.07 -5.08 -7.61
N ARG A 149 -15.93 -3.90 -7.02
CA ARG A 149 -15.74 -2.65 -7.78
C ARG A 149 -14.39 -2.54 -8.45
N LEU A 150 -13.32 -2.98 -7.78
CA LEU A 150 -12.01 -3.10 -8.43
C LEU A 150 -12.05 -4.11 -9.58
N LEU A 151 -12.71 -5.25 -9.40
CA LEU A 151 -12.93 -6.26 -10.43
C LEU A 151 -13.75 -5.71 -11.59
N ASN A 152 -14.87 -5.03 -11.34
CA ASN A 152 -15.68 -4.40 -12.38
C ASN A 152 -14.89 -3.33 -13.16
N SER A 153 -14.10 -2.51 -12.46
CA SER A 153 -13.25 -1.51 -13.10
C SER A 153 -12.13 -2.16 -13.92
N ALA A 154 -11.44 -3.16 -13.37
CA ALA A 154 -10.38 -3.89 -14.07
C ALA A 154 -10.92 -4.66 -15.28
N TRP A 155 -12.08 -5.31 -15.14
CA TRP A 155 -12.78 -6.02 -16.21
C TRP A 155 -13.24 -5.10 -17.33
N GLY A 156 -13.65 -3.87 -17.00
CA GLY A 156 -13.97 -2.83 -17.99
C GLY A 156 -12.75 -2.33 -18.77
N MET A 157 -11.55 -2.46 -18.21
CA MET A 157 -10.29 -2.02 -18.84
C MET A 157 -9.60 -3.11 -19.67
N LEU A 158 -10.07 -4.37 -19.59
CA LEU A 158 -9.47 -5.50 -20.29
C LEU A 158 -9.79 -5.45 -21.80
N PRO A 159 -8.76 -5.39 -22.68
CA PRO A 159 -8.99 -5.29 -24.13
C PRO A 159 -9.59 -6.58 -24.73
N ASN A 160 -9.30 -7.75 -24.16
CA ASN A 160 -9.78 -9.05 -24.63
C ASN A 160 -10.26 -9.93 -23.46
N LYS A 161 -11.56 -9.83 -23.12
CA LYS A 161 -12.19 -10.56 -22.01
C LYS A 161 -12.17 -12.08 -22.21
N THR A 162 -12.45 -12.54 -23.43
CA THR A 162 -12.48 -13.96 -23.82
C THR A 162 -11.14 -14.68 -23.62
N LYS A 163 -10.01 -13.96 -23.73
CA LYS A 163 -8.67 -14.52 -23.47
C LYS A 163 -8.49 -14.86 -22.00
N VAL A 164 -8.96 -13.99 -21.10
CA VAL A 164 -8.87 -14.21 -19.65
C VAL A 164 -9.80 -15.35 -19.21
N GLU A 165 -11.00 -15.42 -19.79
CA GLU A 165 -11.95 -16.52 -19.55
C GLU A 165 -11.38 -17.88 -19.93
N TYR A 166 -10.70 -17.96 -21.08
CA TYR A 166 -10.04 -19.19 -21.53
C TYR A 166 -8.85 -19.59 -20.64
N GLU A 167 -7.99 -18.63 -20.28
CA GLU A 167 -6.78 -18.89 -19.46
C GLU A 167 -7.13 -19.29 -18.03
N LEU A 168 -8.15 -18.67 -17.44
CA LEU A 168 -8.60 -18.95 -16.07
C LEU A 168 -9.67 -20.04 -16.00
N ASP A 169 -10.11 -20.59 -17.14
CA ASP A 169 -11.16 -21.61 -17.26
C ASP A 169 -12.43 -21.25 -16.46
N CYS A 170 -12.98 -20.07 -16.75
CA CYS A 170 -14.16 -19.51 -16.09
C CYS A 170 -14.99 -18.70 -17.10
N CYS A 171 -16.25 -18.42 -16.76
CA CYS A 171 -17.12 -17.63 -17.64
C CYS A 171 -17.88 -16.55 -16.84
N GLY A 172 -17.90 -15.33 -17.37
CA GLY A 172 -18.62 -14.21 -16.79
C GLY A 172 -18.02 -13.69 -15.48
N LEU A 173 -18.16 -12.38 -15.23
CA LEU A 173 -17.50 -11.72 -14.10
C LEU A 173 -18.18 -11.98 -12.74
N LEU A 174 -19.42 -11.52 -12.55
CA LEU A 174 -20.17 -11.68 -11.30
C LEU A 174 -21.63 -12.01 -11.59
N ASN A 175 -22.15 -13.02 -10.91
CA ASN A 175 -23.53 -13.45 -11.01
C ASN A 175 -24.40 -12.78 -9.92
N THR A 176 -24.59 -11.47 -10.02
CA THR A 176 -25.50 -10.71 -9.14
C THR A 176 -26.76 -10.29 -9.90
N THR A 177 -27.84 -10.01 -9.16
CA THR A 177 -29.14 -9.60 -9.72
C THR A 177 -29.05 -8.34 -10.60
N ALA A 178 -28.07 -7.46 -10.36
CA ALA A 178 -27.84 -6.25 -11.14
C ALA A 178 -27.09 -6.48 -12.46
N THR A 179 -26.19 -7.49 -12.55
CA THR A 179 -25.40 -7.80 -13.75
C THR A 179 -25.89 -9.04 -14.51
N ARG A 180 -27.04 -9.60 -14.11
CA ARG A 180 -27.57 -10.88 -14.63
C ARG A 180 -27.68 -10.93 -16.15
N THR A 181 -28.16 -9.87 -16.80
CA THR A 181 -28.31 -9.80 -18.26
C THR A 181 -26.99 -9.76 -19.00
N GLN A 182 -25.98 -9.05 -18.47
CA GLN A 182 -24.62 -9.04 -19.01
C GLN A 182 -23.92 -10.39 -18.76
N PHE A 183 -24.12 -10.98 -17.58
CA PHE A 183 -23.59 -12.28 -17.23
C PHE A 183 -24.10 -13.38 -18.16
N ASP A 184 -25.40 -13.41 -18.47
CA ASP A 184 -26.00 -14.40 -19.37
C ASP A 184 -25.47 -14.24 -20.81
N SER A 185 -25.23 -13.00 -21.27
CA SER A 185 -24.62 -12.74 -22.58
C SER A 185 -23.14 -13.15 -22.64
N ASP A 186 -22.36 -12.86 -21.59
CA ASP A 186 -20.95 -13.24 -21.51
C ASP A 186 -20.82 -14.78 -21.43
N LEU A 187 -21.72 -15.43 -20.70
CA LEU A 187 -21.80 -16.89 -20.61
C LEU A 187 -22.12 -17.54 -21.99
N MET A 188 -22.98 -16.92 -22.79
CA MET A 188 -23.33 -17.37 -24.15
C MET A 188 -22.15 -17.26 -25.13
N ASN A 189 -21.25 -16.29 -24.95
CA ASN A 189 -20.08 -16.07 -25.80
C ASN A 189 -18.79 -16.69 -25.25
N CYS A 190 -18.83 -17.28 -24.05
CA CYS A 190 -17.66 -17.88 -23.42
C CYS A 190 -17.18 -19.12 -24.18
N ASN A 191 -15.89 -19.14 -24.55
CA ASN A 191 -15.24 -20.24 -25.26
C ASN A 191 -14.33 -21.08 -24.35
N ALA A 192 -14.45 -20.93 -23.02
CA ALA A 192 -13.63 -21.65 -22.05
C ALA A 192 -13.99 -23.15 -22.01
N PRO A 193 -13.00 -24.04 -21.77
CA PRO A 193 -13.21 -25.49 -21.69
C PRO A 193 -14.31 -25.91 -20.68
N CYS A 194 -14.42 -25.21 -19.55
CA CYS A 194 -15.40 -25.46 -18.49
C CYS A 194 -16.85 -25.54 -18.98
N ARG A 195 -17.19 -24.84 -20.07
CA ARG A 195 -18.57 -24.78 -20.59
C ARG A 195 -19.05 -26.10 -21.18
N GLN A 196 -18.13 -26.93 -21.67
CA GLN A 196 -18.46 -28.16 -22.39
C GLN A 196 -18.47 -29.40 -21.49
N THR A 197 -17.82 -29.34 -20.32
CA THR A 197 -17.50 -30.52 -19.51
C THR A 197 -17.99 -30.45 -18.06
N ALA A 198 -18.39 -29.29 -17.51
CA ALA A 198 -18.80 -29.16 -16.10
C ALA A 198 -19.68 -27.92 -15.78
N VAL A 199 -20.06 -27.78 -14.50
CA VAL A 199 -20.62 -26.53 -13.94
C VAL A 199 -19.51 -25.47 -13.90
N CYS A 200 -19.56 -24.46 -14.77
CA CYS A 200 -18.53 -23.43 -14.82
C CYS A 200 -18.69 -22.39 -13.70
N HIS A 201 -17.60 -22.06 -13.02
CA HIS A 201 -17.54 -21.03 -11.98
C HIS A 201 -17.39 -19.63 -12.58
N THR A 202 -17.79 -18.60 -11.83
CA THR A 202 -17.60 -17.21 -12.27
C THR A 202 -16.13 -16.83 -12.22
N CYS A 203 -15.69 -16.00 -13.18
CA CYS A 203 -14.33 -15.48 -13.18
C CYS A 203 -14.06 -14.58 -11.97
N GLY A 204 -15.06 -13.87 -11.46
CA GLY A 204 -14.96 -13.08 -10.24
C GLY A 204 -14.53 -13.94 -9.05
N ASP A 205 -15.15 -15.11 -8.84
CA ASP A 205 -14.78 -16.00 -7.73
C ASP A 205 -13.34 -16.53 -7.86
N LYS A 206 -12.93 -16.93 -9.07
CA LYS A 206 -11.54 -17.37 -9.32
C LYS A 206 -10.53 -16.23 -9.14
N MET A 207 -10.81 -15.04 -9.67
CA MET A 207 -9.94 -13.88 -9.53
C MET A 207 -9.83 -13.41 -8.07
N LEU A 208 -10.94 -13.41 -7.33
CA LEU A 208 -10.97 -13.11 -5.89
C LEU A 208 -10.11 -14.10 -5.10
N ASN A 209 -10.17 -15.38 -5.45
CA ASN A 209 -9.35 -16.41 -4.82
C ASN A 209 -7.85 -16.18 -5.06
N HIS A 210 -7.44 -15.87 -6.29
CA HIS A 210 -6.04 -15.52 -6.58
C HIS A 210 -5.59 -14.25 -5.87
N ALA A 211 -6.45 -13.23 -5.84
CA ALA A 211 -6.19 -11.99 -5.10
C ALA A 211 -6.03 -12.25 -3.60
N ASN A 212 -6.80 -13.19 -3.03
CA ASN A 212 -6.71 -13.53 -1.62
C ASN A 212 -5.36 -14.16 -1.24
N GLU A 213 -4.85 -15.07 -2.08
CA GLU A 213 -3.54 -15.68 -1.87
C GLU A 213 -2.42 -14.64 -2.06
N ALA A 214 -2.52 -13.78 -3.08
CA ALA A 214 -1.59 -12.67 -3.27
C ALA A 214 -1.58 -11.71 -2.06
N LEU A 215 -2.75 -11.41 -1.50
CA LEU A 215 -2.87 -10.54 -0.33
C LEU A 215 -2.29 -11.18 0.93
N LYS A 216 -2.41 -12.50 1.13
CA LYS A 216 -1.71 -13.19 2.23
C LYS A 216 -0.20 -13.07 2.11
N ILE A 217 0.35 -13.25 0.91
CA ILE A 217 1.78 -13.07 0.63
C ILE A 217 2.18 -11.62 0.92
N LEU A 218 1.41 -10.65 0.42
CA LEU A 218 1.66 -9.23 0.65
C LEU A 218 1.58 -8.87 2.14
N GLY A 219 0.63 -9.45 2.88
CA GLY A 219 0.52 -9.32 4.34
C GLY A 219 1.72 -9.91 5.06
N GLY A 220 2.26 -11.04 4.61
CA GLY A 220 3.51 -11.60 5.14
C GLY A 220 4.72 -10.69 4.90
N VAL A 221 4.86 -10.14 3.69
CA VAL A 221 5.92 -9.17 3.36
C VAL A 221 5.78 -7.89 4.19
N GLY A 222 4.56 -7.37 4.33
CA GLY A 222 4.27 -6.20 5.15
C GLY A 222 4.58 -6.41 6.63
N LEU A 223 4.31 -7.61 7.16
CA LEU A 223 4.64 -7.99 8.53
C LEU A 223 6.15 -8.05 8.75
N PHE A 224 6.90 -8.65 7.82
CA PHE A 224 8.36 -8.68 7.86
C PHE A 224 8.95 -7.26 7.88
N PHE A 225 8.46 -6.37 7.02
CA PHE A 225 8.92 -4.99 7.02
C PHE A 225 8.55 -4.24 8.30
N SER A 226 7.38 -4.50 8.89
CA SER A 226 7.00 -3.94 10.20
C SER A 226 8.02 -4.32 11.29
N PHE A 227 8.56 -5.54 11.26
CA PHE A 227 9.65 -5.96 12.16
C PHE A 227 10.97 -5.23 11.88
N THR A 228 11.26 -4.89 10.63
CA THR A 228 12.45 -4.07 10.32
C THR A 228 12.27 -2.61 10.76
N GLU A 229 11.05 -2.10 10.74
CA GLU A 229 10.73 -0.73 11.15
C GLU A 229 10.83 -0.54 12.67
N ILE A 230 10.38 -1.52 13.47
CA ILE A 230 10.56 -1.47 14.93
C ILE A 230 12.05 -1.49 15.33
N LEU A 231 12.90 -2.20 14.57
CA LEU A 231 14.36 -2.12 14.74
C LEU A 231 14.88 -0.73 14.38
N GLY A 232 14.34 -0.10 13.33
CA GLY A 232 14.63 1.28 12.96
C GLY A 232 14.29 2.28 14.08
N VAL A 233 13.09 2.19 14.66
CA VAL A 233 12.66 3.00 15.81
C VAL A 233 13.59 2.75 17.01
N TRP A 234 13.92 1.50 17.31
CA TRP A 234 14.83 1.17 18.40
C TRP A 234 16.24 1.76 18.20
N LEU A 235 16.81 1.64 17.00
CA LEU A 235 18.11 2.23 16.66
C LEU A 235 18.09 3.74 16.82
N ALA A 236 16.99 4.35 16.39
CA ALA A 236 16.85 5.80 16.41
C ALA A 236 16.63 6.30 17.86
N VAL A 237 15.89 5.58 18.72
CA VAL A 237 15.82 5.84 20.18
C VAL A 237 17.19 5.72 20.83
N ARG A 238 17.95 4.67 20.50
CA ARG A 238 19.32 4.48 20.99
C ARG A 238 20.23 5.62 20.56
N TYR A 239 20.14 6.06 19.30
CA TYR A 239 20.91 7.17 18.76
C TYR A 239 20.57 8.48 19.48
N ARG A 240 19.29 8.78 19.70
CA ARG A 240 18.84 9.98 20.45
C ARG A 240 19.40 10.02 21.88
N ASN A 241 19.50 8.87 22.53
CA ASN A 241 19.96 8.76 23.91
C ASN A 241 21.49 8.80 24.03
N GLN A 242 22.23 8.79 22.92
CA GLN A 242 23.68 9.02 22.91
C GLN A 242 23.96 10.52 22.92
N LYS A 243 24.91 10.95 23.76
CA LYS A 243 25.39 12.34 23.73
C LYS A 243 26.32 12.53 22.53
N ASP A 244 26.17 13.64 21.82
CA ASP A 244 27.08 14.00 20.73
C ASP A 244 28.50 14.16 21.29
N PRO A 245 29.49 13.33 20.87
CA PRO A 245 30.87 13.44 21.34
C PRO A 245 31.51 14.79 20.98
N ARG A 246 30.97 15.55 20.02
CA ARG A 246 31.46 16.90 19.66
C ARG A 246 31.05 18.00 20.64
N ALA A 247 30.01 17.75 21.45
CA ALA A 247 29.51 18.72 22.43
C ALA A 247 30.22 18.62 23.79
N ASN A 248 31.21 17.73 23.93
CA ASN A 248 31.96 17.57 25.17
C ASN A 248 33.28 18.38 25.10
N PRO A 249 33.39 19.53 25.80
CA PRO A 249 34.59 20.37 25.76
C PRO A 249 35.84 19.73 26.37
N SER A 250 35.70 18.59 27.06
CA SER A 250 36.76 17.82 27.70
C SER A 250 37.54 16.87 26.77
N ALA A 251 37.31 16.93 25.44
CA ALA A 251 38.14 16.23 24.45
C ALA A 251 39.24 17.12 23.81
N PHE A 252 39.32 18.38 24.23
CA PHE A 252 40.35 19.35 23.80
C PHE A 252 41.31 19.77 24.93
N LEU A 253 41.24 19.12 26.09
CA LEU A 253 42.19 19.29 27.21
C LEU A 253 43.01 18.02 27.38
#